data_AF-A0A350QWY1-F1
#
_entry.id   AF-A0A350QWY1-F1
#
_cell.length_a   1.000
_cell.length_b   1.000
_cell.length_c   1.000
_cell.angle_alpha   90.00
_cell.angle_beta   90.00
_cell.angle_gamma   90.00
#
_symmetry.space_group_name_H-M   'P 1'
#
loop_
_entity.id
_entity.type
_entity.pdbx_description
1 polymer ?
#
loop_
_entity_poly.entity_id
_entity_poly.type
_entity_poly.pdbx_seq_one_letter_code
_entity_poly.pdbx_strand_id
1 'polypeptide(L)'
;ARRLNASFYDGVAPKGDYSKPVGQWNHSRLLCKGPEVSFHLNGKLAFKINLNDWKEAGKNPDGSVNKFKVALKDLPGKGRIGFQNHGQVVWFRNVSIKAL
;
A
#
# COMPACT_ATOMS: atom_id res chain seq x y z
N ALA A 1 10.26 8.09 -5.60
CA ALA A 1 9.08 8.90 -5.21
C ALA A 1 8.05 8.02 -4.50
N ARG A 2 7.38 8.51 -3.44
CA ARG A 2 6.41 7.74 -2.60
C ARG A 2 4.95 7.88 -3.02
N ARG A 3 4.69 8.51 -4.17
CA ARG A 3 3.36 8.84 -4.72
C ARG A 3 3.20 8.28 -6.13
N LEU A 4 3.71 7.06 -6.35
CA LEU A 4 3.61 6.32 -7.61
C LEU A 4 2.67 5.12 -7.43
N ASN A 5 2.27 4.49 -8.54
CA ASN A 5 1.55 3.22 -8.49
C ASN A 5 2.33 2.18 -7.66
N ALA A 6 1.61 1.32 -6.93
CA ALA A 6 2.18 0.33 -6.01
C ALA A 6 3.04 0.87 -4.85
N SER A 7 3.00 2.18 -4.55
CA SER A 7 3.61 2.73 -3.34
C SER A 7 2.77 2.37 -2.10
N PHE A 8 3.41 2.23 -0.93
CA PHE A 8 2.72 2.49 0.32
C PHE A 8 2.60 4.02 0.44
N TYR A 9 1.49 4.57 -0.06
CA TYR A 9 1.37 5.98 -0.42
C TYR A 9 1.86 6.93 0.68
N ASP A 10 2.81 7.80 0.33
CA ASP A 10 3.50 8.76 1.21
C ASP A 10 4.42 8.14 2.30
N GLY A 11 4.40 6.81 2.45
CA GLY A 11 5.25 6.06 3.39
C GLY A 11 6.49 5.43 2.76
N VAL A 12 6.30 4.52 1.79
CA VAL A 12 7.39 3.78 1.14
C VAL A 12 7.22 3.76 -0.37
N ALA A 13 8.31 4.06 -1.08
CA ALA A 13 8.37 4.00 -2.53
C ALA A 13 8.37 2.53 -3.00
N PRO A 14 7.77 2.21 -4.17
CA PRO A 14 7.87 0.88 -4.73
C PRO A 14 9.32 0.59 -5.12
N LYS A 15 9.72 -0.69 -5.07
CA LYS A 15 11.05 -1.16 -5.51
C LYS A 15 11.30 -0.95 -7.01
N GLY A 16 10.26 -0.73 -7.80
CA GLY A 16 10.34 -0.42 -9.22
C GLY A 16 8.95 -0.15 -9.79
N ASP A 17 8.91 0.32 -11.04
CA ASP A 17 7.66 0.38 -11.80
C ASP A 17 7.38 -1.00 -12.41
N TYR A 18 6.31 -1.62 -11.92
CA TYR A 18 5.83 -2.90 -12.42
C TYR A 18 4.48 -2.75 -13.11
N SER A 19 4.08 -1.53 -13.43
CA SER A 19 2.80 -1.24 -14.07
C SER A 19 2.82 -1.69 -15.52
N LYS A 20 1.70 -2.25 -15.99
CA LYS A 20 1.43 -2.33 -17.42
C LYS A 20 0.98 -0.98 -17.97
N PRO A 21 1.06 -0.76 -19.28
CA PRO A 21 0.51 0.44 -19.92
C PRO A 21 -0.97 0.70 -19.56
N VAL A 22 -1.37 1.97 -19.63
CA VAL A 22 -2.77 2.39 -19.41
C VAL A 22 -3.71 1.61 -20.32
N GLY A 23 -4.86 1.20 -19.78
CA GLY A 23 -5.85 0.36 -20.47
C GLY A 23 -5.60 -1.15 -20.32
N GLN A 24 -4.44 -1.57 -19.82
CA GLN A 24 -4.17 -2.98 -19.53
C GLN A 24 -4.45 -3.36 -18.08
N TRP A 25 -4.80 -4.63 -17.89
CA TRP A 25 -5.07 -5.19 -16.56
C TRP A 25 -3.80 -5.49 -15.79
N ASN A 26 -3.64 -4.81 -14.65
CA ASN A 26 -2.67 -5.14 -13.63
C ASN A 26 -3.24 -6.17 -12.65
N HIS A 27 -2.39 -7.06 -12.14
CA HIS A 27 -2.76 -8.00 -11.08
C HIS A 27 -2.08 -7.58 -9.77
N SER A 28 -2.87 -7.22 -8.76
CA SER A 28 -2.37 -6.82 -7.45
C SER A 28 -2.62 -7.90 -6.40
N ARG A 29 -1.70 -8.04 -5.44
CA ARG A 29 -1.87 -8.89 -4.26
C ARG A 29 -1.37 -8.15 -3.03
N LEU A 30 -2.29 -7.83 -2.13
CA LEU A 30 -1.99 -7.29 -0.81
C LEU A 30 -2.04 -8.43 0.21
N LEU A 31 -0.99 -8.57 1.01
CA LEU A 31 -0.90 -9.51 2.12
C LEU A 31 -0.71 -8.73 3.42
N CYS A 32 -1.64 -8.91 4.36
CA CYS A 32 -1.59 -8.30 5.70
C CYS A 32 -1.53 -9.42 6.74
N LYS A 33 -0.38 -9.62 7.39
CA LYS A 33 -0.17 -10.63 8.43
C LYS A 33 0.26 -9.94 9.72
N GLY A 34 -0.69 -9.63 10.59
CA GLY A 34 -0.45 -8.77 11.73
C GLY A 34 0.11 -7.41 11.27
N PRO A 35 1.24 -6.92 11.80
CA PRO A 35 1.82 -5.65 11.39
C PRO A 35 2.65 -5.76 10.10
N GLU A 36 2.95 -6.97 9.61
CA GLU A 36 3.65 -7.15 8.34
C GLU A 36 2.68 -6.96 7.16
N VAL A 37 2.99 -5.99 6.30
CA VAL A 37 2.21 -5.71 5.09
C VAL A 37 3.13 -5.80 3.88
N SER A 38 2.69 -6.52 2.85
CA SER A 38 3.39 -6.56 1.57
C SER A 38 2.44 -6.42 0.40
N PHE A 39 2.90 -5.75 -0.64
CA PHE A 39 2.15 -5.56 -1.86
C PHE A 39 2.96 -6.04 -3.05
N HIS A 40 2.32 -6.85 -3.89
CA HIS A 40 2.85 -7.30 -5.16
C HIS A 40 2.02 -6.73 -6.30
N LEU A 41 2.69 -6.28 -7.35
CA LEU A 41 2.09 -5.86 -8.60
C LEU A 41 2.67 -6.71 -9.72
N ASN A 42 1.80 -7.35 -10.51
CA ASN A 42 2.18 -8.22 -11.63
C ASN A 42 3.24 -9.28 -11.23
N GLY A 43 3.09 -9.87 -10.04
CA GLY A 43 3.97 -10.91 -9.50
C GLY A 43 5.29 -10.42 -8.91
N LYS A 44 5.60 -9.11 -9.00
CA LYS A 44 6.80 -8.51 -8.42
C LYS A 44 6.49 -7.85 -7.08
N LEU A 45 7.38 -8.01 -6.11
CA LEU A 45 7.27 -7.37 -4.79
C LEU A 45 7.52 -5.86 -4.91
N ALA A 46 6.48 -5.05 -4.75
CA ALA A 46 6.57 -3.60 -4.80
C ALA A 46 7.05 -3.02 -3.47
N PHE A 47 6.46 -3.45 -2.34
CA PHE A 47 6.95 -3.10 -1.01
C PHE A 47 6.68 -4.22 0.01
N LYS A 48 7.49 -4.22 1.07
CA LYS A 48 7.26 -4.97 2.31
C LYS A 48 7.60 -4.04 3.47
N ILE A 49 6.70 -3.93 4.44
CA ILE A 49 6.84 -3.05 5.61
C ILE A 49 6.38 -3.76 6.89
N ASN A 50 6.81 -3.23 8.03
CA ASN A 50 6.23 -3.53 9.34
C ASN A 50 5.62 -2.24 9.90
N LEU A 51 4.31 -2.24 10.15
CA LEU A 51 3.60 -1.05 10.65
C LEU A 51 4.12 -0.59 12.03
N ASN A 52 4.72 -1.48 12.82
CA ASN A 52 5.31 -1.14 14.11
C ASN A 52 6.52 -0.18 14.00
N ASP A 53 7.10 -0.05 12.81
CA ASP A 53 8.22 0.86 12.56
C ASP A 53 7.76 2.33 12.46
N TRP A 54 6.48 2.59 12.19
CA TRP A 54 5.89 3.93 12.17
C TRP A 54 5.45 4.34 13.58
N LYS A 55 6.43 4.75 14.38
CA LYS A 55 6.27 5.08 15.81
C LYS A 55 5.77 6.49 16.08
N GLU A 56 5.95 7.40 15.12
CA GLU A 56 5.66 8.84 15.25
C GLU A 56 4.66 9.28 14.17
N ALA A 57 3.70 10.13 14.54
CA ALA A 57 2.81 10.76 13.57
C ALA A 57 3.60 11.71 12.66
N GLY A 58 3.22 11.76 11.38
CA GLY A 58 3.85 12.65 10.40
C GLY A 58 5.24 12.23 9.93
N LYS A 59 5.76 11.06 10.34
CA LYS A 59 7.13 10.64 10.06
C LYS A 59 7.24 9.18 9.65
N ASN A 60 8.07 8.93 8.65
CA ASN A 60 8.43 7.59 8.17
C ASN A 60 9.60 7.01 8.99
N PRO A 61 9.82 5.69 8.96
CA PRO A 61 10.94 5.04 9.66
C PRO A 61 12.32 5.58 9.26
N ASP A 62 12.46 6.07 8.02
CA ASP A 62 13.68 6.69 7.50
C ASP A 62 13.84 8.18 7.88
N GLY A 63 12.95 8.72 8.71
CA GLY A 63 12.95 10.11 9.17
C GLY A 63 12.27 11.09 8.23
N SER A 64 11.87 10.70 7.01
CA SER A 64 11.16 11.59 6.10
C SER A 64 9.73 11.91 6.57
N VAL A 65 9.22 13.08 6.18
CA VAL A 65 7.85 13.51 6.52
C VAL A 65 6.80 12.73 5.73
N ASN A 66 5.67 12.42 6.36
CA ASN A 66 4.47 11.87 5.73
C ASN A 66 3.19 12.58 6.19
N LYS A 67 2.06 12.28 5.55
CA LYS A 67 0.75 12.87 5.82
C LYS A 67 -0.02 12.30 7.02
N PHE A 68 0.46 11.23 7.66
CA PHE A 68 -0.34 10.48 8.63
C PHE A 68 -0.44 11.25 9.96
N LYS A 69 -1.66 11.55 10.41
CA LYS A 69 -1.91 12.30 11.66
C LYS A 69 -1.81 11.44 12.93
N VAL A 70 -1.67 10.13 12.77
CA VAL A 70 -1.52 9.14 13.84
C VAL A 70 -0.34 8.26 13.47
N ALA A 71 0.46 7.86 14.47
CA ALA A 71 1.51 6.86 14.27
C ALA A 71 0.87 5.54 13.81
N LEU A 72 1.33 4.97 12.70
CA LEU A 72 0.63 3.82 12.11
C LEU A 72 0.66 2.58 13.00
N LYS A 73 1.64 2.46 13.90
CA LYS A 73 1.69 1.37 14.91
C LYS A 73 0.48 1.37 15.85
N ASP A 74 -0.19 2.51 16.02
CA ASP A 74 -1.30 2.69 16.96
C ASP A 74 -2.67 2.52 16.29
N LEU A 75 -2.72 2.29 14.97
CA LEU A 75 -3.97 2.03 14.26
C LEU A 75 -4.48 0.61 14.55
N PRO A 76 -5.81 0.39 14.55
CA PRO A 76 -6.37 -0.95 14.67
C PRO A 76 -5.85 -1.90 13.58
N GLY A 77 -5.41 -3.10 13.97
CA GLY A 77 -4.91 -4.11 13.04
C GLY A 77 -5.99 -4.83 12.21
N LYS A 78 -7.26 -4.44 12.33
CA LYS A 78 -8.40 -4.96 11.57
C LYS A 78 -9.31 -3.82 11.14
N GLY A 79 -9.92 -3.95 9.97
CA GLY A 79 -10.79 -2.92 9.43
C GLY A 79 -11.47 -3.35 8.13
N ARG A 80 -12.09 -2.39 7.45
CA ARG A 80 -12.74 -2.58 6.15
C ARG A 80 -11.72 -2.40 5.02
N ILE A 81 -11.98 -3.04 3.89
CA ILE A 81 -11.26 -2.83 2.63
C ILE A 81 -12.11 -1.92 1.74
N GLY A 82 -11.49 -0.98 1.04
CA GLY A 82 -12.18 -0.06 0.15
C GLY A 82 -11.32 0.30 -1.06
N PHE A 83 -12.00 0.73 -2.12
CA PHE A 83 -11.40 1.28 -3.33
C PHE A 83 -11.65 2.78 -3.38
N GLN A 84 -10.63 3.54 -3.74
CA GLN A 84 -10.70 4.99 -3.74
C GLN A 84 -11.33 5.51 -5.05
N ASN A 85 -12.22 6.49 -4.92
CA ASN A 85 -12.56 7.41 -6.01
C ASN A 85 -11.71 8.67 -5.86
N HIS A 86 -10.90 9.00 -6.87
CA HIS A 86 -10.05 10.18 -6.90
C HIS A 86 -10.33 11.08 -8.13
N GLY A 87 -11.54 10.97 -8.70
CA GLY A 87 -11.99 11.77 -9.84
C GLY A 87 -11.63 11.20 -11.22
N GLN A 88 -10.78 10.18 -11.29
CA GLN A 88 -10.51 9.42 -12.52
C GLN A 88 -11.26 8.09 -12.51
N VAL A 89 -11.60 7.61 -13.71
CA VAL A 89 -12.20 6.29 -13.89
C VAL A 89 -11.14 5.21 -13.70
N VAL A 90 -11.47 4.22 -12.87
CA VAL A 90 -10.68 3.01 -12.64
C VAL A 90 -11.62 1.81 -12.61
N TRP A 91 -11.19 0.70 -13.20
CA TRP A 91 -11.95 -0.55 -13.23
C TRP A 91 -11.27 -1.61 -12.39
N PHE A 92 -12.07 -2.39 -11.67
CA PHE A 92 -11.61 -3.55 -10.91
C PHE A 92 -12.37 -4.80 -11.37
N ARG A 93 -11.69 -5.94 -11.37
CA ARG A 93 -12.30 -7.25 -11.63
C ARG A 93 -11.60 -8.32 -10.80
N ASN A 94 -12.27 -9.46 -10.60
CA ASN A 94 -11.72 -10.64 -9.90
C ASN A 94 -11.21 -10.32 -8.48
N VAL A 95 -11.93 -9.48 -7.74
CA VAL A 95 -11.61 -9.14 -6.36
C VAL A 95 -11.99 -10.30 -5.45
N SER A 96 -11.01 -10.84 -4.72
CA SER A 96 -11.22 -11.93 -3.76
C SER A 96 -10.39 -11.67 -2.50
N ILE A 97 -10.85 -12.23 -1.37
CA ILE A 97 -10.20 -12.13 -0.07
C ILE A 97 -10.15 -13.53 0.53
N LYS A 98 -9.00 -13.87 1.12
CA LYS A 98 -8.80 -15.11 1.89
C LYS A 98 -8.25 -14.74 3.27
N ALA A 99 -8.87 -15.25 4.33
CA ALA A 99 -8.33 -15.14 5.68
C ALA A 99 -7.01 -15.94 5.81
N LEU A 100 -6.09 -15.44 6.63
CA LEU A 100 -4.78 -16.05 6.92
C LEU A 100 -4.80 -16.81 8.24
#